data_AF-X1N8P2-F1
#
_entry.id   AF-X1N8P2-F1
#
_cell.length_a   1.000
_cell.length_b   1.000
_cell.length_c   1.000
_cell.angle_alpha   90.00
_cell.angle_beta   90.00
_cell.angle_gamma   90.00
#
_symmetry.space_group_name_H-M   'P 1'
#
loop_
_entity.id
_entity.type
_entity.pdbx_description
1 polymer ?
#
loop_
_entity_poly.entity_id
_entity_poly.type
_entity_poly.pdbx_seq_one_letter_code
_entity_poly.pdbx_strand_id
1 'polypeptide(L)'
;GGDSWTSYSAIDLMFEDWGTIGPPPPTIETQDATNIKSNEAMLHTKVLDDQGKTLSVRHNYGKTTGYGENTPWQEGKHTNDLISQKITGLDPETEHHFRGEAIFED
;
A
#
# COMPACT_ATOMS: atom_id res chain seq x y z
N GLY A 1 -2.37 37.07 -15.02
CA GLY A 1 -1.17 36.46 -14.40
C GLY A 1 -1.48 35.01 -14.26
N GLY A 2 -0.66 34.14 -14.86
CA GLY A 2 -0.90 32.70 -14.88
C GLY A 2 -0.40 32.07 -13.58
N ASP A 3 -1.29 31.35 -12.90
CA ASP A 3 -0.88 30.50 -11.80
C ASP A 3 -0.37 29.18 -12.39
N SER A 4 0.94 28.96 -12.22
CA SER A 4 1.61 27.72 -12.56
C SER A 4 1.26 26.66 -11.52
N TRP A 5 0.61 25.58 -11.93
CA TRP A 5 0.46 24.39 -11.10
C TRP A 5 1.72 23.54 -11.23
N THR A 6 2.57 23.54 -10.21
CA THR A 6 3.69 22.62 -10.10
C THR A 6 3.16 21.25 -9.67
N SER A 7 3.33 20.23 -10.51
CA SER A 7 3.06 18.84 -10.12
C SER A 7 4.28 18.26 -9.40
N TYR A 8 4.07 17.65 -8.23
CA TYR A 8 5.05 16.76 -7.62
C TYR A 8 4.58 15.31 -7.84
N SER A 9 5.31 14.52 -8.63
CA SER A 9 5.16 13.07 -8.60
C SER A 9 6.06 12.54 -7.49
N ALA A 10 5.49 12.09 -6.37
CA ALA A 10 6.23 11.30 -5.39
C ALA A 10 5.91 9.82 -5.63
N ILE A 11 6.55 9.22 -6.63
CA ILE A 11 6.95 7.82 -6.49
C ILE A 11 8.18 7.90 -5.60
N ASP A 12 8.06 7.35 -4.40
CA ASP A 12 9.05 7.29 -3.33
C ASP A 12 10.51 7.46 -3.80
N LEU A 13 11.06 8.67 -3.66
CA LEU A 13 12.46 8.96 -4.00
C LEU A 13 13.34 8.58 -2.80
N MET A 14 13.77 7.33 -2.78
CA MET A 14 14.79 6.84 -1.85
C MET A 14 16.11 7.61 -2.09
N PHE A 15 16.68 8.22 -1.05
CA PHE A 15 18.07 8.72 -1.04
C PHE A 15 18.78 8.12 0.17
N GLU A 16 19.80 7.30 -0.07
CA GLU A 16 20.77 6.90 0.96
C GLU A 16 22.10 7.59 0.71
N ASP A 17 22.66 8.12 1.81
CA ASP A 17 23.96 8.76 1.91
C ASP A 17 25.06 7.71 1.65
N TRP A 18 25.66 7.80 0.46
CA TRP A 18 26.86 7.11 -0.03
C TRP A 18 26.77 5.58 -0.26
N GLY A 19 26.39 5.19 -1.48
CA GLY A 19 26.95 4.02 -2.17
C GLY A 19 25.97 2.90 -2.49
N THR A 20 25.89 2.57 -3.79
CA THR A 20 25.00 1.61 -4.47
C THR A 20 23.54 2.06 -4.62
N ILE A 21 23.14 2.31 -5.88
CA ILE A 21 21.73 2.41 -6.24
C ILE A 21 21.18 0.99 -6.07
N GLY A 22 20.51 0.74 -4.93
CA GLY A 22 19.73 -0.50 -4.76
C GLY A 22 18.72 -0.65 -5.90
N PRO A 23 18.20 -1.87 -6.16
CA PRO A 23 17.07 -1.99 -7.08
C PRO A 23 15.96 -1.01 -6.65
N PRO A 24 15.21 -0.42 -7.60
CA PRO A 24 14.07 0.41 -7.24
C PRO A 24 13.16 -0.36 -6.26
N PRO A 25 12.46 0.31 -5.34
CA PRO A 25 11.46 -0.37 -4.53
C PRO A 25 10.35 -0.95 -5.42
N PRO A 26 9.62 -1.97 -4.97
CA PRO A 26 8.44 -2.44 -5.69
C PRO A 26 7.38 -1.34 -5.76
N THR A 27 6.63 -1.30 -6.85
CA THR A 27 5.51 -0.37 -7.01
C THR A 27 4.18 -1.10 -6.79
N ILE A 28 3.35 -0.56 -5.90
CA ILE A 28 2.00 -1.06 -5.63
C ILE A 28 0.98 0.07 -5.71
N GLU A 29 -0.26 -0.28 -6.01
CA GLU A 29 -1.41 0.63 -6.05
C GLU A 29 -2.44 0.18 -5.01
N THR A 30 -2.83 1.09 -4.10
CA THR A 30 -3.98 0.86 -3.23
C THR A 30 -5.25 1.17 -3.99
N GLN A 31 -6.19 0.23 -4.01
CA GLN A 31 -7.46 0.36 -4.73
C GLN A 31 -8.62 0.54 -3.76
N ASP A 32 -9.76 1.02 -4.25
CA ASP A 32 -10.97 1.23 -3.45
C ASP A 32 -11.35 -0.01 -2.66
N ALA A 33 -11.68 0.17 -1.38
CA ALA A 33 -12.20 -0.91 -0.55
C ALA A 33 -13.60 -1.33 -1.01
N THR A 34 -13.91 -2.61 -0.90
CA THR A 34 -15.23 -3.17 -1.22
C THR A 34 -15.84 -3.86 0.01
N ASN A 35 -17.09 -4.31 -0.11
CA ASN A 35 -17.81 -5.03 0.96
C ASN A 35 -17.76 -4.31 2.32
N ILE A 36 -17.83 -2.97 2.29
CA ILE A 36 -17.78 -2.13 3.48
C ILE A 36 -19.09 -2.30 4.27
N LYS A 37 -18.96 -2.73 5.52
CA LYS A 37 -20.05 -2.88 6.49
C LYS A 37 -19.69 -2.13 7.77
N SER A 38 -20.60 -2.16 8.75
CA SER A 38 -20.42 -1.46 10.02
C SER A 38 -19.17 -1.89 10.81
N ASN A 39 -18.70 -3.13 10.64
CA ASN A 39 -17.57 -3.66 11.42
C ASN A 39 -16.51 -4.41 10.59
N GLU A 40 -16.65 -4.44 9.26
CA GLU A 40 -15.71 -5.13 8.37
C GLU A 40 -15.63 -4.44 7.00
N ALA A 41 -14.49 -4.60 6.34
CA ALA A 41 -14.27 -4.13 4.97
C ALA A 41 -13.29 -5.07 4.25
N MET A 42 -13.32 -5.07 2.91
CA MET A 42 -12.33 -5.75 2.08
C MET A 42 -11.38 -4.70 1.49
N LEU A 43 -10.10 -4.78 1.85
CA LEU A 43 -9.05 -3.90 1.35
C LEU A 43 -8.40 -4.51 0.11
N HIS A 44 -8.01 -3.66 -0.84
CA HIS A 44 -7.45 -4.09 -2.12
C HIS A 44 -6.12 -3.38 -2.44
N THR A 45 -5.15 -4.14 -2.92
CA THR A 45 -3.88 -3.62 -3.45
C THR A 45 -3.46 -4.41 -4.66
N LYS A 46 -2.98 -3.73 -5.70
CA LYS A 46 -2.41 -4.32 -6.90
C LYS A 46 -0.90 -4.13 -6.92
N VAL A 47 -0.16 -5.17 -7.26
CA VAL A 47 1.27 -5.04 -7.57
C VAL A 47 1.41 -4.52 -9.01
N LEU A 48 2.05 -3.37 -9.17
CA LEU A 48 2.31 -2.77 -10.48
C LEU A 48 3.67 -3.17 -11.04
N ASP A 49 4.69 -3.26 -10.18
CA ASP A 49 6.04 -3.70 -10.55
C ASP A 49 6.71 -4.37 -9.34
N ASP A 50 7.12 -5.62 -9.49
CA ASP A 50 7.83 -6.43 -8.49
C ASP A 50 9.35 -6.37 -8.62
N GLN A 51 9.86 -5.63 -9.61
CA GLN A 51 11.28 -5.48 -9.88
C GLN A 51 11.99 -6.82 -10.14
N GLY A 52 11.25 -7.85 -10.57
CA GLY A 52 11.75 -9.19 -10.83
C GLY A 52 12.06 -10.02 -9.57
N LYS A 53 11.54 -9.62 -8.40
CA LYS A 53 11.65 -10.35 -7.14
C LYS A 53 10.27 -10.73 -6.60
N THR A 54 10.22 -11.74 -5.75
CA THR A 54 8.99 -12.07 -5.03
C THR A 54 8.74 -11.05 -3.92
N LEU A 55 7.47 -10.66 -3.74
CA LEU A 55 7.05 -9.70 -2.73
C LEU A 55 6.18 -10.34 -1.66
N SER A 56 6.32 -9.83 -0.44
CA SER A 56 5.30 -9.92 0.60
C SER A 56 4.50 -8.64 0.66
N VAL A 57 3.17 -8.75 0.68
CA VAL A 57 2.25 -7.60 0.68
C VAL A 57 1.31 -7.67 1.89
N ARG A 58 1.03 -6.52 2.52
CA ARG A 58 0.00 -6.36 3.56
C ARG A 58 -0.72 -5.02 3.42
N HIS A 59 -1.71 -4.80 4.28
CA HIS A 59 -2.40 -3.52 4.42
C HIS A 59 -2.18 -2.93 5.80
N ASN A 60 -1.81 -1.66 5.84
CA ASN A 60 -1.83 -0.84 7.06
C ASN A 60 -3.15 -0.08 7.09
N TYR A 61 -3.81 -0.02 8.25
CA TYR A 61 -5.09 0.66 8.42
C TYR A 61 -5.23 1.32 9.80
N GLY A 62 -6.17 2.25 9.91
CA GLY A 62 -6.49 2.94 11.16
C GLY A 62 -7.47 4.08 10.97
N LYS A 63 -7.87 4.75 12.06
CA LYS A 63 -8.79 5.91 12.01
C LYS A 63 -8.14 7.21 11.52
N THR A 64 -6.82 7.20 11.33
CA THR A 64 -6.04 8.34 10.85
C THR A 64 -4.97 7.86 9.87
N THR A 65 -4.35 8.79 9.14
CA THR A 65 -3.22 8.50 8.23
C THR A 65 -1.92 8.14 8.97
N GLY A 66 -1.88 8.20 10.30
CA GLY A 66 -0.80 7.59 11.07
C GLY A 66 -0.84 6.06 11.01
N TYR A 67 -1.99 5.49 10.61
CA TYR A 67 -2.31 4.07 10.71
C TYR A 67 -2.07 3.55 12.14
N GLY A 68 -2.29 2.28 12.41
CA GLY A 68 -2.08 1.74 13.76
C GLY A 68 -2.26 0.23 13.86
N GLU A 69 -2.89 -0.36 12.86
CA GLU A 69 -3.05 -1.80 12.72
C GLU A 69 -2.55 -2.24 11.35
N ASN A 70 -2.04 -3.47 11.32
CA ASN A 70 -1.49 -4.08 10.13
C ASN A 70 -2.14 -5.43 9.96
N THR A 71 -2.50 -5.76 8.72
CA THR A 71 -2.92 -7.11 8.40
C THR A 71 -1.71 -8.06 8.34
N PRO A 72 -1.92 -9.39 8.44
CA PRO A 72 -0.85 -10.35 8.21
C PRO A 72 -0.25 -10.22 6.80
N TRP A 73 1.06 -10.44 6.69
CA TRP A 73 1.77 -10.52 5.41
C TRP A 73 1.21 -11.65 4.54
N GLN A 74 1.08 -11.36 3.25
CA GLN A 74 0.77 -12.32 2.21
C GLN A 74 1.97 -12.44 1.29
N GLU A 75 2.66 -13.57 1.37
CA GLU A 75 3.87 -13.91 0.62
C GLU A 75 3.52 -14.34 -0.83
N GLY A 76 4.56 -14.47 -1.65
CA GLY A 76 4.48 -15.05 -2.99
C GLY A 76 3.82 -14.14 -4.02
N LYS A 77 3.94 -12.81 -3.89
CA LYS A 77 3.29 -11.84 -4.79
C LYS A 77 4.22 -11.37 -5.90
N HIS A 78 3.62 -11.14 -7.07
CA HIS A 78 4.29 -10.74 -8.29
C HIS A 78 3.54 -9.62 -9.02
N THR A 79 4.17 -9.04 -10.03
CA THR A 79 3.56 -8.05 -10.91
C THR A 79 2.20 -8.51 -11.44
N ASN A 80 1.19 -7.63 -11.36
CA ASN A 80 -0.23 -7.84 -11.66
C ASN A 80 -1.06 -8.62 -10.63
N ASP A 81 -0.47 -9.13 -9.54
CA ASP A 81 -1.27 -9.75 -8.50
C ASP A 81 -2.20 -8.75 -7.84
N LEU A 82 -3.43 -9.19 -7.60
CA LEU A 82 -4.44 -8.47 -6.81
C LEU A 82 -4.55 -9.12 -5.43
N ILE A 83 -4.21 -8.36 -4.42
CA ILE A 83 -4.28 -8.76 -3.03
C ILE A 83 -5.57 -8.20 -2.45
N SER A 84 -6.38 -9.07 -1.84
CA SER A 84 -7.61 -8.69 -1.16
C SER A 84 -7.58 -9.21 0.27
N GLN A 85 -7.86 -8.34 1.25
CA GLN A 85 -7.81 -8.72 2.66
C GLN A 85 -9.00 -8.18 3.44
N LYS A 86 -9.71 -9.10 4.10
CA LYS A 86 -10.81 -8.74 4.97
C LYS A 86 -10.25 -8.27 6.32
N ILE A 87 -10.66 -7.08 6.74
CA ILE A 87 -10.45 -6.57 8.08
C ILE A 87 -11.77 -6.59 8.85
N THR A 88 -11.70 -6.82 10.15
CA THR A 88 -12.87 -6.93 11.05
C THR A 88 -12.61 -6.17 12.34
N GLY A 89 -13.65 -5.83 13.08
CA GLY A 89 -13.54 -5.06 14.33
C GLY A 89 -13.45 -3.55 14.10
N LEU A 90 -13.91 -3.08 12.94
CA LEU A 90 -14.04 -1.65 12.67
C LEU A 90 -15.15 -1.03 13.53
N ASP A 91 -15.00 0.25 13.83
CA ASP A 91 -16.03 1.00 14.53
C ASP A 91 -17.11 1.45 13.53
N PRO A 92 -18.41 1.23 13.84
CA PRO A 92 -19.49 1.71 12.98
C PRO A 92 -19.45 3.22 12.78
N GLU A 93 -19.92 3.66 11.61
CA GLU A 93 -20.06 5.09 11.26
C GLU A 93 -18.77 5.92 11.43
N THR A 94 -17.61 5.25 11.40
CA THR A 94 -16.31 5.86 11.60
C THR A 94 -15.51 5.86 10.30
N GLU A 95 -14.83 6.97 10.00
CA GLU A 95 -13.90 7.04 8.88
C GLU A 95 -12.62 6.25 9.21
N HIS A 96 -12.18 5.45 8.24
CA HIS A 96 -10.95 4.68 8.32
C HIS A 96 -10.09 4.94 7.09
N HIS A 97 -8.77 4.94 7.27
CA HIS A 97 -7.77 5.04 6.23
C HIS A 97 -7.02 3.72 6.11
N PHE A 98 -6.60 3.38 4.89
CA PHE A 98 -5.73 2.24 4.65
C PHE A 98 -4.75 2.51 3.51
N ARG A 99 -3.66 1.73 3.47
CA ARG A 99 -2.73 1.66 2.34
C ARG A 99 -2.14 0.27 2.23
N GLY A 100 -1.75 -0.14 1.03
CA GLY A 100 -0.88 -1.29 0.83
C GLY A 100 0.56 -1.01 1.28
N GLU A 101 1.27 -2.06 1.65
CA GLU A 101 2.71 -2.08 1.92
C GLU A 101 3.30 -3.33 1.29
N ALA A 102 4.44 -3.19 0.63
CA ALA A 102 5.15 -4.31 0.00
C ALA A 102 6.63 -4.29 0.38
N ILE A 103 7.18 -5.47 0.61
CA ILE A 103 8.62 -5.69 0.84
C ILE A 103 9.09 -6.83 -0.06
N PHE A 104 10.38 -6.82 -0.41
CA PHE A 104 11.01 -7.97 -1.06
C PHE A 104 11.09 -9.14 -0.08
N GLU A 105 10.87 -10.36 -0.58
CA GLU A 105 11.27 -11.56 0.13
C GLU A 105 12.79 -11.76 0.03
N ASP A 106 13.38 -12.31 1.09
CA ASP A 106 14.81 -12.64 1.18
C ASP A 106 15.19 -13.90 0.37
#